data_AF-A0A971B743-F1
#
_entry.id   AF-A0A971B743-F1
#
_cell.length_a   1.000
_cell.length_b   1.000
_cell.length_c   1.000
_cell.angle_alpha   90.00
_cell.angle_beta   90.00
_cell.angle_gamma   90.00
#
_symmetry.space_group_name_H-M   'P 1'
#
loop_
_entity.id
_entity.type
_entity.pdbx_description
1 polymer ?
#
loop_
_entity_poly.entity_id
_entity_poly.type
_entity_poly.pdbx_seq_one_letter_code
_entity_poly.pdbx_strand_id
1 'polypeptide(L)'
;MTKPNYRLANGIPVFSLSSTDTDLVYGEIFVEDVYRQHGITIGDGQCIFDVGANTGLFEVFLNTICRSVTVYAFEPVPAIFEVLERNVALCPRLDVHTHAFGLSRQSGEADFGYSGFLVGKAG
;
A
#
# COMPACT_ATOMS: atom_id res chain seq x y z
N MET A 1 -8.70 -15.05 13.02
CA MET A 1 -8.22 -14.13 11.98
C MET A 1 -9.35 -13.89 10.99
N THR A 2 -9.65 -12.62 10.71
CA THR A 2 -10.65 -12.22 9.71
C THR A 2 -10.13 -12.58 8.31
N LYS A 3 -10.99 -13.09 7.44
CA LYS A 3 -10.63 -13.41 6.04
C LYS A 3 -10.68 -12.14 5.18
N PRO A 4 -9.91 -12.06 4.08
CA PRO A 4 -10.05 -11.00 3.08
C PRO A 4 -11.51 -10.85 2.63
N ASN A 5 -11.97 -9.61 2.47
CA ASN A 5 -13.37 -9.28 2.14
C ASN A 5 -13.57 -8.91 0.65
N TYR A 6 -12.49 -8.86 -0.15
CA TYR A 6 -12.54 -8.53 -1.56
C TYR A 6 -11.62 -9.42 -2.40
N ARG A 7 -11.88 -9.50 -3.71
CA ARG A 7 -11.01 -10.18 -4.68
C ARG A 7 -10.73 -9.25 -5.84
N LEU A 8 -9.45 -9.01 -6.11
CA LEU A 8 -8.98 -8.27 -7.27
C LEU A 8 -9.34 -9.01 -8.56
N ALA A 9 -9.31 -8.31 -9.71
CA ALA A 9 -9.67 -8.91 -11.00
C ALA A 9 -8.79 -10.10 -11.41
N ASN A 10 -7.54 -10.17 -10.92
CA ASN A 10 -6.64 -11.32 -11.09
C ASN A 10 -6.85 -12.45 -10.05
N GLY A 11 -7.90 -12.35 -9.23
CA GLY A 11 -8.30 -13.37 -8.26
C GLY A 11 -7.59 -13.29 -6.89
N ILE A 12 -6.61 -12.40 -6.72
CA ILE A 12 -5.89 -12.23 -5.46
C ILE A 12 -6.86 -11.70 -4.38
N PRO A 13 -6.99 -12.39 -3.24
CA PRO A 13 -7.84 -11.92 -2.15
C PRO A 13 -7.14 -10.78 -1.39
N VAL A 14 -7.88 -9.71 -1.09
CA VAL A 14 -7.38 -8.55 -0.33
C VAL A 14 -8.43 -8.06 0.67
N PHE A 15 -7.98 -7.28 1.65
CA PHE A 15 -8.83 -6.46 2.49
C PHE A 15 -9.06 -5.12 1.79
N SER A 16 -10.30 -4.66 1.77
CA SER A 16 -10.74 -3.45 1.10
C SER A 16 -11.71 -2.65 1.97
N LEU A 17 -11.61 -1.32 1.91
CA LEU A 17 -12.58 -0.38 2.50
C LEU A 17 -13.67 0.03 1.50
N SER A 18 -13.33 0.06 0.21
CA SER A 18 -14.18 0.49 -0.90
C SER A 18 -13.80 -0.30 -2.14
N SER A 19 -14.73 -1.10 -2.69
CA SER A 19 -14.46 -1.89 -3.90
C SER A 19 -14.15 -1.00 -5.10
N THR A 20 -14.84 0.15 -5.22
CA THR A 20 -14.60 1.12 -6.30
C THR A 20 -13.19 1.69 -6.24
N ASP A 21 -12.73 2.17 -5.07
CA ASP A 21 -11.36 2.70 -4.93
C ASP A 21 -10.33 1.59 -5.17
N THR A 22 -10.62 0.38 -4.68
CA THR A 22 -9.74 -0.79 -4.84
C THR A 22 -9.58 -1.16 -6.31
N ASP A 23 -10.67 -1.15 -7.10
CA ASP A 23 -10.62 -1.46 -8.52
C ASP A 23 -9.87 -0.39 -9.32
N LEU A 24 -10.01 0.89 -8.95
CA LEU A 24 -9.29 2.00 -9.56
C LEU A 24 -7.78 1.85 -9.32
N VAL A 25 -7.36 1.71 -8.06
CA VAL A 25 -5.95 1.53 -7.69
C VAL A 25 -5.39 0.24 -8.30
N TYR A 26 -6.19 -0.82 -8.37
CA TYR A 26 -5.80 -2.04 -9.08
C TYR A 26 -5.50 -1.78 -10.56
N GLY A 27 -6.34 -1.00 -11.24
CA GLY A 27 -6.12 -0.61 -12.63
C GLY A 27 -4.77 0.10 -12.82
N GLU A 28 -4.49 1.12 -12.01
CA GLU A 28 -3.25 1.87 -12.08
C GLU A 28 -2.01 0.98 -11.84
N ILE A 29 -2.05 0.15 -10.79
CA ILE A 29 -0.88 -0.63 -10.36
C ILE A 29 -0.67 -1.89 -11.21
N PHE A 30 -1.72 -2.69 -11.41
CA PHE A 30 -1.60 -4.02 -12.01
C PHE A 30 -1.81 -4.01 -13.53
N VAL A 31 -2.59 -3.06 -14.06
CA VAL A 31 -2.94 -3.02 -15.49
C VAL A 31 -2.09 -2.00 -16.22
N GLU A 32 -2.02 -0.77 -15.72
CA GLU A 32 -1.25 0.32 -16.32
C GLU A 32 0.23 0.32 -15.93
N ASP A 33 0.59 -0.43 -14.89
CA ASP A 33 1.95 -0.66 -14.42
C ASP A 33 2.71 0.65 -14.17
N VAL A 34 2.01 1.64 -13.60
CA VAL A 34 2.47 3.03 -13.47
C VAL A 34 3.84 3.15 -12.77
N TYR A 35 4.16 2.24 -11.85
CA TYR A 35 5.41 2.24 -11.09
C TYR A 35 6.64 1.74 -11.86
N ARG A 36 6.46 1.11 -13.03
CA ARG A 36 7.57 0.67 -13.91
C ARG A 36 7.65 1.47 -15.22
N GLN A 37 6.92 2.57 -15.29
CA GLN A 37 7.01 3.49 -16.43
C GLN A 37 8.33 4.28 -16.39
N HIS A 38 8.67 4.92 -17.51
CA HIS A 38 9.84 5.80 -17.65
C HIS A 38 11.20 5.13 -17.36
N GLY A 39 11.31 3.82 -17.56
CA GLY A 39 12.57 3.08 -17.37
C GLY A 39 12.87 2.74 -15.90
N ILE A 40 11.90 2.91 -15.01
CA ILE A 40 12.00 2.45 -13.62
C ILE A 40 11.92 0.93 -13.60
N THR A 41 12.90 0.28 -12.96
CA THR A 41 12.93 -1.17 -12.79
C THR A 41 12.82 -1.54 -11.32
N ILE A 42 11.93 -2.48 -11.05
CA ILE A 42 11.75 -3.08 -9.73
C ILE A 42 12.30 -4.51 -9.78
N GLY A 43 13.15 -4.86 -8.83
CA GLY A 43 13.81 -6.17 -8.80
C GLY A 43 14.27 -6.57 -7.40
N ASP A 44 14.67 -7.84 -7.28
CA ASP A 44 15.07 -8.41 -6.01
C ASP A 44 16.30 -7.70 -5.42
N GLY A 45 16.34 -7.61 -4.09
CA GLY A 45 17.41 -6.96 -3.31
C GLY A 45 17.30 -5.43 -3.23
N GLN A 46 16.27 -4.83 -3.82
CA GLN A 46 16.03 -3.39 -3.72
C GLN A 46 15.35 -3.00 -2.41
N CYS A 47 15.58 -1.74 -2.02
CA CYS A 47 14.91 -1.07 -0.91
C CYS A 47 13.95 -0.01 -1.48
N ILE A 48 12.68 -0.09 -1.11
CA ILE A 48 11.60 0.73 -1.65
C ILE A 48 10.96 1.51 -0.51
N PHE A 49 10.71 2.80 -0.73
CA PHE A 49 9.92 3.65 0.18
C PHE A 49 8.59 3.92 -0.52
N ASP A 50 7.50 3.33 0.00
CA ASP A 50 6.15 3.57 -0.50
C ASP A 50 5.47 4.64 0.36
N VAL A 51 5.38 5.85 -0.18
CA VAL A 51 4.89 7.03 0.53
C VAL A 51 3.44 7.27 0.16
N GLY A 52 2.53 7.09 1.12
CA GLY A 52 1.10 7.04 0.83
C GLY A 52 0.70 5.64 0.34
N ALA A 53 1.16 4.61 1.05
CA ALA A 53 0.96 3.20 0.71
C ALA A 53 -0.53 2.79 0.65
N ASN A 54 -1.44 3.65 1.14
CA ASN A 54 -2.88 3.44 1.10
C ASN A 54 -3.21 2.09 1.76
N THR A 55 -4.08 1.28 1.16
CA THR A 55 -4.49 -0.04 1.65
C THR A 55 -3.48 -1.14 1.34
N GLY A 56 -2.32 -0.82 0.74
CA GLY A 56 -1.22 -1.77 0.52
C GLY A 56 -1.30 -2.60 -0.76
N LEU A 57 -1.98 -2.11 -1.80
CA LEU A 57 -2.09 -2.83 -3.08
C LEU A 57 -0.73 -2.91 -3.81
N PHE A 58 0.16 -1.96 -3.58
CA PHE A 58 1.49 -1.98 -4.17
C PHE A 58 2.34 -3.10 -3.58
N GLU A 59 2.31 -3.36 -2.28
CA GLU A 59 2.99 -4.49 -1.66
C GLU A 59 2.43 -5.83 -2.14
N VAL A 60 1.11 -5.91 -2.33
CA VAL A 60 0.48 -7.08 -2.94
C VAL A 60 1.00 -7.29 -4.36
N PHE A 61 1.13 -6.21 -5.15
CA PHE A 61 1.72 -6.27 -6.49
C PHE A 61 3.18 -6.71 -6.46
N LEU A 62 4.02 -6.11 -5.62
CA LEU A 62 5.42 -6.49 -5.43
C LEU A 62 5.56 -7.97 -5.09
N ASN A 63 4.67 -8.51 -4.24
CA ASN A 63 4.67 -9.92 -3.88
C ASN A 63 4.35 -10.87 -5.06
N THR A 64 3.81 -10.35 -6.17
CA THR A 64 3.60 -11.10 -7.41
C THR A 64 4.81 -11.08 -8.35
N ILE A 65 5.65 -10.05 -8.29
CA ILE A 65 6.76 -9.85 -9.24
C ILE A 65 8.16 -10.02 -8.61
N CYS A 66 8.27 -9.97 -7.29
CA CYS A 66 9.52 -10.06 -6.55
C CYS A 66 9.53 -11.27 -5.62
N ARG A 67 10.73 -11.78 -5.35
CA ARG A 67 11.01 -12.83 -4.36
C ARG A 67 11.61 -12.28 -3.08
N SER A 68 12.30 -11.14 -3.15
CA SER A 68 12.98 -10.53 -2.01
C SER A 68 13.16 -9.04 -2.24
N VAL A 69 12.39 -8.20 -1.55
CA VAL A 69 12.57 -6.75 -1.49
C VAL A 69 12.28 -6.27 -0.07
N THR A 70 12.95 -5.19 0.33
CA THR A 70 12.64 -4.48 1.59
C THR A 70 11.78 -3.27 1.25
N VAL A 71 10.64 -3.13 1.92
CA VAL A 71 9.69 -2.03 1.70
C VAL A 71 9.46 -1.30 3.02
N TYR A 72 9.58 0.03 2.99
CA TYR A 72 9.13 0.91 4.06
C TYR A 72 7.85 1.60 3.58
N ALA A 73 6.72 1.19 4.13
CA ALA A 73 5.38 1.62 3.71
C ALA A 73 4.79 2.62 4.70
N PHE A 74 4.37 3.78 4.22
CA PHE A 74 3.91 4.90 5.05
C PHE A 74 2.46 5.24 4.73
N GLU A 75 1.57 5.14 5.71
CA GLU A 75 0.17 5.54 5.58
C GLU A 75 -0.29 6.27 6.86
N PRO A 76 -0.58 7.58 6.80
CA PRO A 76 -0.94 8.38 7.97
C PRO A 76 -2.37 8.15 8.50
N VAL A 77 -3.31 7.66 7.67
CA VAL A 77 -4.73 7.56 8.06
C VAL A 77 -4.98 6.25 8.80
N PRO A 78 -5.36 6.27 10.10
CA PRO A 78 -5.44 5.05 10.92
C PRO A 78 -6.31 3.92 10.35
N ALA A 79 -7.49 4.27 9.82
CA ALA A 79 -8.41 3.29 9.25
C ALA A 79 -7.86 2.63 7.97
N ILE A 80 -7.07 3.36 7.18
CA ILE A 80 -6.42 2.85 5.98
C ILE A 80 -5.18 2.04 6.36
N PHE A 81 -4.39 2.53 7.32
CA PHE A 81 -3.23 1.85 7.87
C PHE A 81 -3.58 0.46 8.44
N GLU A 82 -4.70 0.31 9.15
CA GLU A 82 -5.17 -1.00 9.61
C GLU A 82 -5.40 -2.00 8.45
N VAL A 83 -5.80 -1.51 7.27
CA VAL A 83 -6.00 -2.34 6.08
C VAL A 83 -4.68 -2.63 5.40
N LEU A 84 -3.77 -1.65 5.33
CA LEU A 84 -2.38 -1.85 4.89
C LEU A 84 -1.73 -3.01 5.64
N GLU A 85 -1.74 -3.00 6.98
CA GLU A 85 -1.13 -4.07 7.78
C GLU A 85 -1.73 -5.45 7.48
N ARG A 86 -3.05 -5.51 7.25
CA ARG A 86 -3.73 -6.77 6.92
C ARG A 86 -3.38 -7.28 5.53
N ASN A 87 -3.21 -6.40 4.54
CA ASN A 87 -2.80 -6.78 3.19
C ASN A 87 -1.32 -7.14 3.13
N VAL A 88 -0.45 -6.43 3.86
CA VAL A 88 0.96 -6.78 4.02
C VAL A 88 1.12 -8.16 4.65
N ALA A 89 0.27 -8.54 5.60
CA ALA A 89 0.27 -9.89 6.18
C ALA A 89 -0.04 -11.01 5.16
N LEU A 90 -0.63 -10.69 3.99
CA LEU A 90 -0.83 -11.63 2.88
C LEU A 90 0.42 -11.79 1.99
N CYS A 91 1.47 -11.03 2.28
CA CYS A 91 2.71 -10.96 1.49
C CYS A 91 3.92 -11.50 2.27
N PRO A 92 3.91 -12.76 2.75
CA PRO A 92 4.91 -13.28 3.69
C PRO A 92 6.31 -13.44 3.09
N ARG A 93 6.49 -13.20 1.79
CA ARG A 93 7.80 -13.26 1.11
C ARG A 93 8.52 -11.92 1.11
N LEU A 94 7.83 -10.83 1.43
CA LEU A 94 8.39 -9.50 1.43
C LEU A 94 8.83 -9.11 2.86
N ASP A 95 9.88 -8.30 2.95
CA ASP A 95 10.31 -7.67 4.19
C ASP A 95 9.70 -6.26 4.25
N VAL A 96 8.50 -6.14 4.81
CA VAL A 96 7.74 -4.89 4.82
C VAL A 96 7.67 -4.30 6.23
N HIS A 97 8.08 -3.04 6.36
CA HIS A 97 7.97 -2.24 7.56
C HIS A 97 6.87 -1.19 7.38
N THR A 98 5.78 -1.30 8.13
CA THR A 98 4.65 -0.37 8.07
C THR A 98 4.82 0.76 9.09
N HIS A 99 4.51 1.98 8.67
CA HIS A 99 4.63 3.20 9.46
C HIS A 99 3.33 4.01 9.43
N ALA A 100 2.70 4.20 10.60
CA ALA A 100 1.43 4.92 10.76
C ALA A 100 1.63 6.45 10.82
N PHE A 101 2.43 6.99 9.89
CA PHE A 101 2.68 8.42 9.73
C PHE A 101 3.04 8.73 8.27
N GLY A 102 2.72 9.93 7.81
CA GLY A 102 3.16 10.46 6.52
C GLY A 102 4.58 10.97 6.58
N LEU A 103 5.32 10.92 5.48
CA LEU A 103 6.68 11.46 5.42
C LEU A 103 6.68 12.94 5.07
N SER A 104 7.40 13.74 5.86
CA SER A 104 7.46 15.19 5.69
C SER A 104 8.86 15.74 6.00
N ARG A 105 9.07 17.03 5.69
CA ARG A 105 10.33 17.72 6.03
C ARG A 105 10.41 18.05 7.54
N GLN A 106 9.29 18.08 8.25
CA GLN A 106 9.19 18.51 9.64
C GLN A 106 8.05 17.75 10.32
N SER A 107 8.31 17.14 11.47
CA SER A 107 7.28 16.42 12.22
C SER A 107 6.12 17.33 12.60
N GLY A 108 4.90 16.81 12.50
CA GLY A 108 3.67 17.54 12.77
C GLY A 108 2.42 16.69 12.62
N GLU A 109 1.25 17.32 12.68
CA GLU A 109 -0.03 16.67 12.37
C GLU A 109 -0.66 17.40 11.19
N ALA A 110 -1.39 16.66 10.36
CA ALA A 110 -2.08 17.19 9.20
C ALA A 110 -3.48 16.57 9.08
N ASP A 111 -4.42 17.38 8.60
CA ASP A 111 -5.78 16.93 8.30
C ASP A 111 -5.83 16.35 6.88
N PHE A 112 -6.27 15.11 6.76
CA PHE A 112 -6.48 14.41 5.49
C PHE A 112 -7.97 14.35 5.17
N GLY A 113 -8.35 14.69 3.95
CA GLY A 113 -9.72 14.53 3.46
C GLY A 113 -9.93 13.14 2.87
N TYR A 114 -10.51 12.20 3.62
CA TYR A 114 -11.00 10.92 3.08
C TYR A 114 -12.46 10.73 3.49
N SER A 115 -13.40 11.14 2.62
CA SER A 115 -14.85 11.10 2.86
C SER A 115 -15.35 11.74 4.18
N GLY A 116 -14.58 12.71 4.68
CA GLY A 116 -14.69 13.30 6.02
C GLY A 116 -13.27 13.66 6.50
N PHE A 117 -13.14 14.64 7.38
CA PHE A 117 -11.83 15.02 7.92
C PHE A 117 -11.27 13.89 8.79
N LEU A 118 -10.12 13.33 8.43
CA LEU A 118 -9.36 12.36 9.22
C LEU A 118 -8.01 12.99 9.58
N VAL A 119 -7.67 13.00 10.87
CA VAL A 119 -6.38 13.50 11.33
C VAL A 119 -5.33 12.39 11.19
N GLY A 120 -4.21 12.70 10.55
CA GLY A 120 -3.07 11.81 10.42
C GLY A 120 -1.79 12.46 10.94
N LYS A 121 -0.85 11.63 11.44
CA LYS A 121 0.45 12.12 11.91
C LYS A 121 1.43 12.23 10.75
N ALA A 122 2.29 13.25 10.76
CA ALA A 122 3.40 13.42 9.84
C ALA A 122 4.73 13.33 10.61
N GLY A 123 5.62 12.47 10.14
CA GLY A 123 6.99 12.23 10.64
C GLY A 123 8.00 13.11 9.93
#